data_AF-A0A7C1W9H1-F1
#
_entry.id   AF-A0A7C1W9H1-F1
#
_cell.length_a   1.000
_cell.length_b   1.000
_cell.length_c   1.000
_cell.angle_alpha   90.00
_cell.angle_beta   90.00
_cell.angle_gamma   90.00
#
_symmetry.space_group_name_H-M   'P 1'
#
loop_
_entity.id
_entity.type
_entity.pdbx_description
1 polymer ?
#
loop_
_entity_poly.entity_id
_entity_poly.type
_entity_poly.pdbx_seq_one_letter_code
_entity_poly.pdbx_strand_id
1 'polypeptide(L)'
;MQDLKQEIKNYISSNVKECFDKITKNFNKKGYKMNVDYNGFEVELLPKRIIVQTDSKISLTKSDETTKQENFKISFSSKLYEIASVVQELVNQEARFCYSENLGIMLIYPEFNIDKLRTGDSTIIYTVEHKDSKEKFRFAVRGCVIPPGI
;
A
#
# COMPACT_ATOMS: atom_id res chain seq x y z
N MET A 1 8.31 -5.91 2.58
CA MET A 1 7.83 -5.13 1.42
C MET A 1 6.87 -5.91 0.52
N GLN A 2 7.13 -7.19 0.24
CA GLN A 2 6.20 -8.04 -0.52
C GLN A 2 4.86 -8.20 0.21
N ASP A 3 4.88 -8.40 1.52
CA ASP A 3 3.66 -8.54 2.32
C ASP A 3 2.76 -7.30 2.24
N LEU A 4 3.35 -6.09 2.29
CA LEU A 4 2.61 -4.84 2.16
C LEU A 4 1.93 -4.71 0.80
N LYS A 5 2.61 -5.10 -0.30
CA LYS A 5 1.99 -5.12 -1.64
C LYS A 5 0.81 -6.07 -1.68
N GLN A 6 0.95 -7.25 -1.08
CA GLN A 6 -0.10 -8.26 -1.05
C GLN A 6 -1.30 -7.81 -0.21
N GLU A 7 -1.07 -7.16 0.93
CA GLU A 7 -2.14 -6.58 1.77
C GLU A 7 -2.93 -5.51 1.00
N ILE A 8 -2.26 -4.59 0.31
CA ILE A 8 -2.92 -3.57 -0.52
C ILE A 8 -3.74 -4.25 -1.62
N LYS A 9 -3.14 -5.24 -2.32
CA LYS A 9 -3.81 -6.00 -3.37
C LYS A 9 -5.07 -6.69 -2.84
N ASN A 10 -4.99 -7.35 -1.69
CA ASN A 10 -6.12 -8.02 -1.07
C ASN A 10 -7.22 -7.02 -0.69
N TYR A 11 -6.84 -5.90 -0.08
CA TYR A 11 -7.76 -4.85 0.37
C TYR A 11 -8.54 -4.23 -0.79
N ILE A 12 -7.88 -3.93 -1.92
CA ILE A 12 -8.54 -3.26 -3.06
C ILE A 12 -9.15 -4.23 -4.07
N SER A 13 -8.94 -5.55 -3.93
CA SER A 13 -9.35 -6.54 -4.93
C SER A 13 -10.85 -6.48 -5.26
N SER A 14 -11.70 -6.38 -4.24
CA SER A 14 -13.15 -6.25 -4.43
C SER A 14 -13.50 -4.96 -5.16
N ASN A 15 -12.86 -3.84 -4.80
CA ASN A 15 -13.14 -2.53 -5.38
C ASN A 15 -12.73 -2.47 -6.86
N VAL A 16 -11.59 -3.07 -7.21
CA VAL A 16 -11.14 -3.16 -8.61
C VAL A 16 -12.13 -3.98 -9.43
N LYS A 17 -12.55 -5.15 -8.93
CA LYS A 17 -13.55 -5.98 -9.61
C LYS A 17 -14.88 -5.24 -9.82
N GLU A 18 -15.38 -4.58 -8.78
CA GLU A 18 -16.59 -3.76 -8.87
C GLU A 18 -16.46 -2.61 -9.87
N CYS A 19 -15.28 -2.04 -10.04
CA CYS A 19 -15.03 -1.00 -11.03
C CYS A 19 -15.27 -1.52 -12.45
N PHE A 20 -14.71 -2.69 -12.80
CA PHE A 20 -14.95 -3.32 -14.10
C PHE A 20 -16.43 -3.69 -14.30
N ASP A 21 -17.11 -4.19 -13.26
CA ASP A 21 -18.55 -4.48 -13.32
C ASP A 21 -19.38 -3.22 -13.58
N LYS A 22 -19.05 -2.11 -12.89
CA LYS A 22 -19.72 -0.80 -13.07
C LYS A 22 -19.47 -0.24 -14.47
N ILE A 23 -18.25 -0.33 -14.98
CA ILE A 23 -17.91 0.09 -16.35
C ILE A 23 -18.73 -0.72 -17.35
N THR A 24 -18.74 -2.04 -17.23
CA THR A 24 -19.49 -2.94 -18.12
C THR A 24 -20.99 -2.60 -18.15
N LYS A 25 -21.60 -2.43 -16.97
CA LYS A 25 -23.01 -2.02 -16.86
C LYS A 25 -23.28 -0.65 -17.50
N ASN A 26 -22.38 0.31 -17.32
CA ASN A 26 -22.54 1.66 -17.86
C ASN A 26 -22.42 1.71 -19.39
N PHE A 27 -21.48 0.98 -19.98
CA PHE A 27 -21.32 0.93 -21.43
C PHE A 27 -22.43 0.14 -22.11
N ASN A 28 -22.87 -0.98 -21.51
CA ASN A 28 -24.03 -1.74 -22.00
C ASN A 28 -25.31 -0.88 -22.04
N LYS A 29 -25.56 -0.07 -21.01
CA LYS A 29 -26.68 0.88 -20.99
C LYS A 29 -26.63 1.94 -22.10
N LYS A 30 -25.44 2.25 -22.62
CA LYS A 30 -25.21 3.21 -23.72
C LYS A 30 -25.25 2.54 -25.12
N GLY A 31 -25.64 1.28 -25.19
CA GLY A 31 -25.77 0.50 -26.42
C GLY A 31 -24.46 -0.07 -26.96
N TYR A 32 -23.39 -0.09 -26.16
CA TYR A 32 -22.15 -0.78 -26.52
C TYR A 32 -22.25 -2.26 -26.13
N LYS A 33 -21.71 -3.16 -26.95
CA LYS A 33 -21.41 -4.54 -26.54
C LYS A 33 -19.99 -4.54 -25.98
N MET A 34 -19.87 -4.78 -24.67
CA MET A 34 -18.58 -4.82 -24.00
C MET A 34 -18.19 -6.27 -23.67
N ASN A 35 -17.00 -6.68 -24.09
CA ASN A 35 -16.37 -7.93 -23.66
C ASN A 35 -15.16 -7.59 -22.80
N VAL A 36 -15.09 -8.15 -21.59
CA VAL A 36 -14.03 -7.90 -20.62
C VAL A 36 -13.40 -9.23 -20.24
N ASP A 37 -12.12 -9.37 -20.56
CA ASP A 37 -11.26 -10.41 -20.02
C ASP A 37 -10.41 -9.77 -18.90
N TYR A 38 -10.49 -10.27 -17.68
CA TYR A 38 -9.83 -9.71 -16.51
C TYR A 38 -9.20 -10.85 -15.68
N ASN A 39 -7.87 -10.83 -15.58
CA ASN A 39 -7.07 -11.86 -14.91
C ASN A 39 -6.46 -11.36 -13.59
N GLY A 40 -6.85 -10.16 -13.13
CA GLY A 40 -6.36 -9.57 -11.89
C GLY A 40 -5.57 -8.29 -12.11
N PHE A 41 -4.73 -7.97 -11.13
CA PHE A 41 -3.85 -6.81 -11.17
C PHE A 41 -2.63 -7.01 -10.28
N GLU A 42 -1.64 -6.17 -10.51
CA GLU A 42 -0.43 -6.06 -9.72
C GLU A 42 -0.35 -4.69 -9.05
N VAL A 43 0.29 -4.66 -7.88
CA VAL A 43 0.54 -3.43 -7.11
C VAL A 43 2.04 -3.25 -6.98
N GLU A 44 2.55 -2.13 -7.48
CA GLU A 44 3.92 -1.72 -7.29
C GLU A 44 3.99 -0.51 -6.36
N LEU A 45 4.88 -0.61 -5.36
CA LEU A 45 5.23 0.50 -4.49
C LEU A 45 6.53 1.10 -5.02
N LEU A 46 6.47 2.36 -5.44
CA LEU A 46 7.62 3.13 -5.90
C LEU A 46 7.75 4.40 -5.04
N PRO A 47 8.92 5.05 -5.03
CA PRO A 47 9.07 6.35 -4.41
C PRO A 47 7.97 7.31 -4.88
N LYS A 48 7.29 7.96 -3.91
CA LYS A 48 6.22 8.95 -4.08
C LYS A 48 4.93 8.46 -4.76
N ARG A 49 4.82 7.17 -5.13
CA ARG A 49 3.61 6.68 -5.81
C ARG A 49 3.38 5.18 -5.71
N ILE A 50 2.12 4.81 -5.80
CA ILE A 50 1.65 3.43 -5.98
C ILE A 50 1.18 3.27 -7.41
N ILE A 51 1.59 2.18 -8.07
CA ILE A 51 1.11 1.81 -9.40
C ILE A 51 0.24 0.58 -9.26
N VAL A 52 -0.97 0.66 -9.81
CA VAL A 52 -1.87 -0.48 -9.99
C VAL A 52 -1.93 -0.78 -11.48
N GLN A 53 -1.52 -1.98 -11.87
CA GLN A 53 -1.52 -2.41 -13.26
C GLN A 53 -2.46 -3.60 -13.41
N THR A 54 -3.53 -3.46 -14.19
CA THR A 54 -4.46 -4.55 -14.44
C THR A 54 -3.96 -5.45 -15.57
N ASP A 55 -4.20 -6.74 -15.42
CA ASP A 55 -4.14 -7.70 -16.53
C ASP A 55 -5.56 -7.84 -17.08
N SER A 56 -5.85 -7.08 -18.13
CA SER A 56 -7.20 -7.00 -18.66
C SER A 56 -7.23 -6.63 -20.13
N LYS A 57 -8.16 -7.22 -20.88
CA LYS A 57 -8.48 -6.86 -22.25
C LYS A 57 -9.95 -6.50 -22.36
N ILE A 58 -10.21 -5.27 -22.79
CA ILE A 58 -11.55 -4.75 -23.02
C ILE A 58 -11.76 -4.58 -24.51
N SER A 59 -12.83 -5.15 -25.04
CA SER A 59 -13.33 -4.86 -26.39
C SER A 59 -14.70 -4.20 -26.30
N LEU A 60 -14.84 -3.03 -26.90
CA LEU A 60 -16.06 -2.24 -26.97
C LEU A 60 -16.52 -2.18 -28.43
N THR A 61 -17.72 -2.70 -28.72
CA THR A 61 -18.29 -2.70 -30.08
C THR A 61 -19.58 -1.89 -30.14
N LYS A 62 -19.69 -0.97 -31.11
CA LYS A 62 -20.92 -0.22 -31.41
C LYS A 62 -20.98 0.09 -32.91
N SER A 63 -22.12 -0.22 -33.55
CA SER A 63 -22.35 0.04 -34.98
C SER A 63 -21.18 -0.41 -35.87
N ASP A 64 -20.75 -1.66 -35.69
CA ASP A 64 -19.64 -2.32 -36.40
C ASP A 64 -18.22 -1.77 -36.14
N GLU A 65 -18.08 -0.70 -35.37
CA GLU A 65 -16.78 -0.24 -34.87
C GLU A 65 -16.40 -0.96 -33.58
N THR A 66 -15.19 -1.50 -33.52
CA THR A 66 -14.65 -2.16 -32.32
C THR A 66 -13.38 -1.46 -31.85
N THR A 67 -13.41 -0.96 -30.61
CA THR A 67 -12.23 -0.43 -29.92
C THR A 67 -11.72 -1.45 -28.92
N LYS A 68 -10.41 -1.69 -28.91
CA LYS A 68 -9.76 -2.57 -27.94
C LYS A 68 -8.84 -1.76 -27.04
N GLN A 69 -8.89 -2.04 -25.75
CA GLN A 69 -7.98 -1.49 -24.76
C GLN A 69 -7.43 -2.63 -23.93
N GLU A 70 -6.11 -2.70 -23.84
CA GLU A 70 -5.41 -3.64 -22.98
C GLU A 70 -4.79 -2.89 -21.80
N ASN A 71 -4.70 -3.58 -20.66
CA ASN A 71 -3.98 -3.23 -19.43
C ASN A 71 -4.10 -1.78 -18.97
N PHE A 72 -4.82 -1.55 -17.88
CA PHE A 72 -4.91 -0.23 -17.28
C PHE A 72 -3.78 -0.03 -16.28
N LYS A 73 -3.03 1.07 -16.45
CA LYS A 73 -2.01 1.51 -15.50
C LYS A 73 -2.49 2.76 -14.79
N ILE A 74 -2.74 2.63 -13.50
CA ILE A 74 -3.23 3.70 -12.63
C ILE A 74 -2.13 4.07 -11.65
N SER A 75 -1.88 5.36 -11.47
CA SER A 75 -0.87 5.86 -10.54
C SER A 75 -1.52 6.73 -9.47
N PHE A 76 -1.22 6.42 -8.20
CA PHE A 76 -1.65 7.17 -7.04
C PHE A 76 -0.44 7.83 -6.39
N SER A 77 -0.50 9.13 -6.09
CA SER A 77 0.51 9.79 -5.28
C SER A 77 0.40 9.31 -3.84
N SER A 78 1.49 8.82 -3.26
CA SER A 78 1.54 8.34 -1.87
C SER A 78 2.97 8.29 -1.35
N LYS A 79 3.13 8.44 -0.04
CA LYS A 79 4.40 8.33 0.69
C LYS A 79 4.63 6.95 1.31
N LEU A 80 3.79 5.98 0.96
CA LEU A 80 3.80 4.67 1.58
C LEU A 80 5.12 3.92 1.38
N TYR A 81 5.80 4.10 0.24
CA TYR A 81 7.11 3.49 0.01
C TYR A 81 8.16 4.01 1.00
N GLU A 82 8.22 5.32 1.18
CA GLU A 82 9.14 5.97 2.10
C GLU A 82 8.79 5.63 3.55
N ILE A 83 7.51 5.67 3.91
CA ILE A 83 7.04 5.25 5.25
C ILE A 83 7.43 3.80 5.52
N ALA A 84 7.19 2.88 4.59
CA ALA A 84 7.57 1.48 4.74
C ALA A 84 9.08 1.28 4.88
N SER A 85 9.89 2.15 4.27
CA SER A 85 11.35 2.12 4.40
C SER A 85 11.78 2.52 5.81
N VAL A 86 11.20 3.59 6.37
CA VAL A 86 11.43 4.01 7.76
C VAL A 86 10.93 2.95 8.75
N VAL A 87 9.77 2.35 8.50
CA VAL A 87 9.25 1.24 9.33
C VAL A 87 10.22 0.07 9.34
N GLN A 88 10.79 -0.29 8.19
CA GLN A 88 11.78 -1.36 8.11
C GLN A 88 13.04 -1.04 8.91
N GLU A 89 13.52 0.21 8.86
CA GLU A 89 14.63 0.71 9.69
C GLU A 89 14.33 0.53 11.18
N LEU A 90 13.17 1.00 11.65
CA LEU A 90 12.73 0.89 13.05
C LEU A 90 12.65 -0.57 13.50
N VAL A 91 12.03 -1.45 12.69
CA VAL A 91 11.91 -2.87 12.98
C VAL A 91 13.28 -3.54 13.05
N ASN A 92 14.18 -3.20 12.13
CA ASN A 92 15.54 -3.75 12.12
C ASN A 92 16.35 -3.32 13.35
N GLN A 93 16.23 -2.06 13.79
CA GLN A 93 16.88 -1.57 15.00
C GLN A 93 16.31 -2.24 16.25
N GLU A 94 14.99 -2.35 16.38
CA GLU A 94 14.35 -3.07 17.48
C GLU A 94 14.76 -4.55 17.52
N ALA A 95 14.82 -5.22 16.36
CA ALA A 95 15.24 -6.62 16.28
C ALA A 95 16.72 -6.81 16.65
N ARG A 96 17.59 -5.86 16.31
CA ARG A 96 19.04 -5.97 16.52
C ARG A 96 19.49 -5.48 17.90
N PHE A 97 18.87 -4.43 18.42
CA PHE A 97 19.34 -3.71 19.61
C PHE A 97 18.29 -3.65 20.72
N CYS A 98 17.11 -4.26 20.54
CA CYS A 98 15.99 -4.19 21.48
C CYS A 98 15.52 -2.74 21.77
N TYR A 99 15.89 -1.83 20.87
CA TYR A 99 15.66 -0.41 20.98
C TYR A 99 15.85 0.22 19.60
N SER A 100 14.92 1.08 19.20
CA SER A 100 15.14 2.03 18.11
C SER A 100 15.30 3.45 18.63
N GLU A 101 16.27 4.15 18.03
CA GLU A 101 16.59 5.54 18.32
C GLU A 101 15.84 6.44 17.32
N ASN A 102 14.67 6.94 17.74
CA ASN A 102 13.76 7.63 16.85
C ASN A 102 14.21 9.05 16.49
N LEU A 103 14.91 9.76 17.38
CA LEU A 103 15.27 11.16 17.15
C LEU A 103 16.30 11.26 16.02
N GLY A 104 17.31 10.39 15.99
CA GLY A 104 18.29 10.31 14.93
C GLY A 104 17.67 9.95 13.58
N ILE A 105 16.70 9.03 13.56
CA ILE A 105 15.94 8.74 12.33
C ILE A 105 15.18 9.99 11.87
N MET A 106 14.52 10.71 12.79
CA MET A 106 13.83 11.96 12.45
C MET A 106 14.77 13.12 12.07
N LEU A 107 16.04 13.09 12.50
CA LEU A 107 17.06 14.05 12.06
C LEU A 107 17.51 13.76 10.63
N ILE A 108 17.65 12.48 10.27
CA ILE A 108 18.05 12.05 8.92
C ILE A 108 16.87 12.22 7.93
N TYR A 109 15.66 11.91 8.37
CA TYR A 109 14.43 12.00 7.58
C TYR A 109 13.44 12.99 8.22
N PRO A 110 13.71 14.30 8.12
CA PRO A 110 12.93 15.35 8.78
C PRO A 110 11.50 15.47 8.28
N GLU A 111 11.14 14.83 7.17
CA GLU A 111 9.78 14.76 6.65
C GLU A 111 8.86 13.83 7.48
N PHE A 112 9.41 13.00 8.38
CA PHE A 112 8.64 12.09 9.22
C PHE A 112 8.51 12.58 10.66
N ASN A 113 7.38 12.24 11.28
CA ASN A 113 7.18 12.25 12.71
C ASN A 113 7.05 10.80 13.19
N ILE A 114 7.81 10.41 14.22
CA ILE A 114 7.85 9.05 14.75
C ILE A 114 7.48 9.08 16.23
N ASP A 115 6.27 8.61 16.54
CA ASP A 115 5.78 8.46 17.90
C ASP A 115 5.94 7.01 18.39
N LYS A 116 6.30 6.88 19.67
CA LYS A 116 6.51 5.58 20.34
C LYS A 116 5.70 5.52 21.63
N LEU A 117 4.84 4.51 21.74
CA LEU A 117 4.05 4.23 22.94
C LEU A 117 4.44 2.84 23.48
N ARG A 118 4.96 2.77 24.69
CA ARG A 118 5.18 1.50 25.40
C ARG A 118 3.94 1.13 26.19
N THR A 119 3.43 -0.08 25.98
CA THR A 119 2.34 -0.65 26.78
C THR A 119 2.91 -1.39 28.00
N GLY A 120 2.08 -1.66 29.01
CA GLY A 120 2.49 -2.37 30.23
C GLY A 120 3.07 -3.76 29.98
N ASP A 121 2.70 -4.40 28.88
CA ASP A 121 3.09 -5.78 28.54
C ASP A 121 4.39 -5.87 27.72
N SER A 122 5.25 -4.85 27.83
CA SER A 122 6.49 -4.72 27.03
C SER A 122 6.27 -4.67 25.51
N THR A 123 5.04 -4.39 25.05
CA THR A 123 4.78 -4.15 23.63
C THR A 123 5.02 -2.67 23.31
N ILE A 124 5.65 -2.40 22.18
CA ILE A 124 5.94 -1.05 21.73
C ILE A 124 5.12 -0.79 20.47
N ILE A 125 4.28 0.24 20.50
CA ILE A 125 3.49 0.68 19.37
C ILE A 125 4.18 1.91 18.76
N TYR A 126 4.59 1.77 17.51
CA TYR A 126 5.14 2.85 16.70
C TYR A 126 4.08 3.46 15.81
N THR A 127 4.14 4.78 15.63
CA THR A 127 3.37 5.51 14.63
C THR A 127 4.35 6.33 13.80
N VAL A 128 4.45 6.03 12.51
CA VAL A 128 5.25 6.79 11.54
C VAL A 128 4.29 7.61 10.69
N GLU A 129 4.46 8.92 10.69
CA GLU A 129 3.62 9.86 9.96
C GLU A 129 4.46 10.73 9.03
N HIS A 130 4.07 10.84 7.77
CA HIS A 130 4.64 11.85 6.88
C HIS A 130 4.01 13.22 7.15
N LYS A 131 4.83 14.25 7.40
CA LYS A 131 4.37 15.57 7.87
C LYS A 131 3.42 16.27 6.90
N ASP A 132 3.69 16.21 5.59
CA ASP A 132 2.86 16.92 4.60
C ASP A 132 1.60 16.14 4.20
N SER A 133 1.74 14.89 3.73
CA SER A 133 0.60 14.09 3.27
C SER A 133 -0.29 13.57 4.40
N LYS A 134 0.17 13.62 5.65
CA LYS A 134 -0.51 13.05 6.83
C LYS A 134 -0.77 11.55 6.72
N GLU A 135 -0.11 10.86 5.79
CA GLU A 135 -0.13 9.40 5.71
C GLU A 135 0.54 8.82 6.94
N LYS A 136 -0.12 7.85 7.58
CA LYS A 136 0.34 7.23 8.82
C LYS A 136 0.43 5.72 8.68
N PHE A 137 1.43 5.14 9.30
CA PHE A 137 1.56 3.70 9.45
C PHE A 137 1.83 3.37 10.92
N ARG A 138 1.02 2.48 11.48
CA ARG A 138 1.13 2.04 12.87
C ARG A 138 1.48 0.57 12.91
N PHE A 139 2.46 0.21 13.72
CA PHE A 139 2.87 -1.17 13.91
C PHE A 139 3.28 -1.42 15.36
N ALA A 140 3.15 -2.67 15.79
CA ALA A 140 3.57 -3.10 17.11
C ALA A 140 4.80 -4.00 16.98
N VAL A 141 5.77 -3.81 17.87
CA VAL A 141 6.88 -4.75 18.08
C VAL A 141 6.84 -5.27 19.50
N ARG A 142 7.18 -6.54 19.67
CA ARG A 142 7.35 -7.12 21.00
C ARG A 142 8.72 -6.68 21.51
N GLY A 143 8.75 -5.99 22.66
CA GLY A 143 10.00 -5.65 23.32
C GLY A 143 10.77 -6.90 23.71
N CYS A 144 12.09 -6.79 23.79
CA CYS A 144 12.92 -7.90 24.21
C CYS A 144 12.61 -8.30 25.65
N VAL A 145 12.54 -9.61 25.89
CA VAL A 145 12.46 -10.17 27.23
C VAL A 145 13.83 -9.98 27.88
N ILE A 146 13.89 -9.19 28.95
CA ILE A 146 15.09 -9.15 29.80
C ILE A 146 15.13 -10.50 30.53
N PRO A 147 16.17 -11.33 30.36
CA PRO A 147 16.24 -12.60 31.06
C PRO A 147 16.27 -12.35 32.58
N PRO A 148 15.56 -13.16 33.38
CA PRO A 148 15.60 -13.03 34.83
C PRO A 148 17.01 -13.37 35.32
N GLY A 149 17.68 -12.41 35.99
CA GLY A 149 19.00 -12.65 36.61
C GLY A 149 20.05 -11.54 36.50
N ILE A 150 19.66 -10.25 36.51
CA ILE A 150 20.56 -9.16 36.91
C ILE A 150 20.18 -8.74 38.32
#